data_AF-A0A8H4P8H1-F1
#
_entry.id   AF-A0A8H4P8H1-F1
#
_cell.length_a   1.000
_cell.length_b   1.000
_cell.length_c   1.000
_cell.angle_alpha   90.00
_cell.angle_beta   90.00
_cell.angle_gamma   90.00
#
_symmetry.space_group_name_H-M   'P 1'
#
loop_
_entity.id
_entity.type
_entity.pdbx_description
1 polymer ?
#
loop_
_entity_poly.entity_id
_entity_poly.type
_entity_poly.pdbx_seq_one_letter_code
_entity_poly.pdbx_strand_id
1 'polypeptide(L)'
;MASGAFFNPRTLLLVAPLVSSTCSLWYAHDQDFFLKLFTQAPVDRKKANEILPTYIKTFFDSGVWYVVSLLGITFWTSLANIWLERPLLESRGSTAWYGWTAALALGHLAYVPAVAWKLQALWEDNAAAAGTDNVGMLGRWLTVNMTRMLTTDLGAWLCAVVAISRTLAV
;
A
#
# COMPACT_ATOMS: atom_id res chain seq x y z
N MET A 1 -8.18 31.13 20.73
CA MET A 1 -7.20 30.10 21.10
C MET A 1 -7.22 29.02 20.03
N ALA A 2 -6.42 29.16 18.98
CA ALA A 2 -6.20 28.07 18.02
C ALA A 2 -5.27 27.07 18.70
N SER A 3 -5.82 25.92 19.08
CA SER A 3 -5.12 24.87 19.81
C SER A 3 -3.90 24.39 19.02
N GLY A 4 -2.69 24.55 19.56
CA GLY A 4 -1.46 23.90 19.06
C GLY A 4 -1.51 22.36 19.07
N ALA A 5 -2.68 21.76 19.27
CA ALA A 5 -2.94 20.33 19.26
C ALA A 5 -2.77 19.70 17.87
N PHE A 6 -3.03 20.43 16.77
CA PHE A 6 -2.90 19.90 15.41
C PHE A 6 -1.47 19.97 14.85
N PHE A 7 -0.56 20.71 15.51
CA PHE A 7 0.83 20.88 15.07
C PHE A 7 1.83 20.53 16.17
N ASN A 8 1.51 19.60 17.07
CA ASN A 8 2.52 19.03 17.96
C ASN A 8 3.39 18.05 17.16
N PRO A 9 4.68 18.35 16.92
CA PRO A 9 5.55 17.49 16.11
C PRO A 9 5.64 16.06 16.64
N ARG A 10 5.56 15.89 17.97
CA ARG A 10 5.56 14.58 18.62
C ARG A 10 4.30 13.78 18.28
N THR A 11 3.14 14.41 18.38
CA THR A 11 1.86 13.76 18.03
C THR A 11 1.79 13.44 16.54
N LEU A 12 2.28 14.34 15.68
CA LEU A 12 2.37 14.10 14.23
C LEU A 12 3.24 12.88 13.92
N LEU A 13 4.41 12.76 14.57
CA LEU A 13 5.28 11.59 14.40
C LEU A 13 4.58 10.30 14.86
N LEU A 14 3.95 10.32 16.04
CA LEU A 14 3.23 9.16 16.60
C LEU A 14 2.09 8.69 15.70
N VAL A 15 1.39 9.62 15.04
CA VAL A 15 0.22 9.32 14.21
C VAL A 15 0.57 9.05 12.74
N ALA A 16 1.75 9.48 12.28
CA ALA A 16 2.17 9.34 10.88
C ALA A 16 2.05 7.91 10.32
N PRO A 17 2.45 6.83 11.02
CA PRO A 17 2.29 5.47 10.49
C PRO A 17 0.86 5.08 10.15
N LEU A 18 -0.13 5.52 10.95
CA LEU A 18 -1.53 5.23 10.66
C LEU A 18 -2.04 6.03 9.47
N VAL A 19 -1.69 7.30 9.38
CA VAL A 19 -2.10 8.14 8.25
C VAL A 19 -1.52 7.58 6.95
N SER A 20 -0.22 7.32 6.91
CA SER A 20 0.44 6.80 5.71
C SER A 20 -0.01 5.38 5.35
N SER A 21 -0.21 4.49 6.32
CA SER A 21 -0.75 3.14 6.05
C SER A 21 -2.21 3.17 5.62
N THR A 22 -3.03 4.10 6.13
CA THR A 22 -4.41 4.33 5.65
C THR A 22 -4.39 4.72 4.18
N CYS A 23 -3.55 5.68 3.81
CA CYS A 23 -3.38 6.08 2.41
C CYS A 23 -2.86 4.93 1.54
N SER A 24 -1.92 4.11 2.03
CA SER A 24 -1.41 2.94 1.30
C SER A 24 -2.50 1.90 1.04
N LEU A 25 -3.28 1.58 2.09
CA LEU A 25 -4.39 0.63 2.01
C LEU A 25 -5.48 1.15 1.05
N TRP A 26 -5.84 2.42 1.16
CA TRP A 26 -6.82 3.04 0.28
C TRP A 26 -6.35 3.05 -1.17
N TYR A 27 -5.09 3.40 -1.42
CA TYR A 27 -4.52 3.38 -2.75
C TYR A 27 -4.48 1.97 -3.35
N ALA A 28 -4.13 0.95 -2.55
CA ALA A 28 -4.17 -0.45 -2.98
C ALA A 28 -5.59 -0.93 -3.33
N HIS A 29 -6.59 -0.47 -2.57
CA HIS A 29 -8.00 -0.70 -2.86
C HIS A 29 -8.44 -0.01 -4.15
N ASP A 30 -8.07 1.25 -4.34
CA ASP A 30 -8.40 2.02 -5.55
C ASP A 30 -7.76 1.39 -6.79
N GLN A 31 -6.51 0.92 -6.68
CA GLN A 31 -5.87 0.11 -7.73
C GLN A 31 -6.69 -1.12 -8.09
N ASP A 32 -7.16 -1.88 -7.10
CA ASP A 32 -8.00 -3.06 -7.35
C ASP A 32 -9.32 -2.65 -8.01
N PHE A 33 -10.02 -1.69 -7.42
CA PHE A 33 -11.32 -1.23 -7.85
C PHE A 33 -11.30 -0.71 -9.29
N PHE A 34 -10.44 0.25 -9.61
CA PHE A 34 -10.41 0.86 -10.94
C PHE A 34 -9.92 -0.11 -12.01
N LEU A 35 -8.88 -0.90 -11.73
CA LEU A 35 -8.31 -1.80 -12.73
C LEU A 35 -9.22 -3.01 -12.99
N LYS A 36 -9.95 -3.47 -11.98
CA LYS A 36 -10.92 -4.57 -12.13
C LYS A 36 -12.04 -4.24 -13.11
N LEU A 37 -12.37 -2.97 -13.32
CA LEU A 37 -13.38 -2.55 -14.31
C LEU A 37 -13.03 -3.02 -15.73
N PHE A 38 -11.74 -3.08 -16.10
CA PHE A 38 -11.30 -3.59 -17.40
C PHE A 38 -11.53 -5.10 -17.58
N THR A 39 -11.80 -5.82 -16.49
CA THR A 39 -12.02 -7.28 -16.50
C THR A 39 -13.49 -7.68 -16.50
N GLN A 40 -14.41 -6.72 -16.39
CA GLN A 40 -15.82 -6.94 -16.16
C GLN A 40 -16.70 -6.46 -17.33
N ALA A 41 -17.80 -7.17 -17.57
CA ALA A 41 -18.87 -6.64 -18.44
C ALA A 41 -19.48 -5.38 -17.82
N PRO A 42 -19.92 -4.38 -18.63
CA PRO A 42 -20.06 -4.40 -20.08
C PRO A 42 -18.82 -3.92 -20.86
N VAL A 43 -17.65 -3.77 -20.21
CA VAL A 43 -16.44 -3.35 -20.91
C VAL A 43 -16.05 -4.40 -21.95
N ASP A 44 -15.99 -3.98 -23.21
CA ASP A 44 -15.59 -4.83 -24.32
C ASP A 44 -14.13 -5.28 -24.11
N ARG A 45 -13.94 -6.59 -24.03
CA ARG A 45 -12.63 -7.21 -23.78
C ARG A 45 -11.59 -6.85 -24.85
N LYS A 46 -11.99 -6.77 -26.12
CA LYS A 46 -11.08 -6.40 -27.21
C LYS A 46 -10.58 -4.98 -27.01
N LYS A 47 -11.48 -4.04 -26.73
CA LYS A 47 -11.12 -2.64 -26.45
C LYS A 47 -10.26 -2.51 -25.20
N ALA A 48 -10.57 -3.27 -24.15
CA ALA A 48 -9.75 -3.30 -22.95
C ALA A 48 -8.33 -3.80 -23.24
N ASN A 49 -8.19 -4.90 -24.01
CA ASN A 49 -6.89 -5.41 -24.42
C ASN A 49 -6.04 -4.37 -25.18
N GLU A 50 -6.67 -3.58 -26.05
CA GLU A 50 -6.00 -2.52 -26.83
C GLU A 50 -5.54 -1.33 -25.95
N ILE A 51 -6.34 -0.93 -24.95
CA ILE A 51 -6.03 0.23 -24.09
C ILE A 51 -5.06 -0.09 -22.96
N LEU A 52 -5.10 -1.31 -22.43
CA LEU A 52 -4.41 -1.68 -21.18
C LEU A 52 -2.91 -1.40 -21.19
N PRO A 53 -2.12 -1.71 -22.23
CA PRO A 53 -0.68 -1.46 -22.21
C PRO A 53 -0.33 0.01 -21.93
N THR A 54 -0.98 0.93 -22.66
CA THR A 54 -0.76 2.36 -22.50
C THR A 54 -1.29 2.85 -21.16
N TYR A 55 -2.48 2.41 -20.76
CA TYR A 55 -3.07 2.80 -19.47
C TYR A 55 -2.19 2.38 -18.29
N ILE A 56 -1.77 1.11 -18.24
CA ILE A 56 -0.94 0.56 -17.16
C ILE A 56 0.43 1.24 -17.14
N LYS A 57 0.99 1.59 -18.30
CA LYS A 57 2.23 2.38 -18.38
C LYS A 57 2.07 3.73 -17.70
N THR A 58 1.13 4.54 -18.18
CA THR A 58 0.90 5.89 -17.63
C THR A 58 0.50 5.86 -16.15
N PHE A 59 -0.33 4.91 -15.74
CA PHE A 59 -0.79 4.78 -14.36
C PHE A 59 0.37 4.46 -13.40
N PHE A 60 1.23 3.50 -13.74
CA PHE A 60 2.33 3.09 -12.86
C PHE A 60 3.61 3.93 -13.00
N ASP A 61 3.79 4.70 -14.08
CA ASP A 61 4.88 5.69 -14.20
C ASP A 61 4.90 6.67 -13.01
N SER A 62 3.71 7.08 -12.54
CA SER A 62 3.56 7.89 -11.32
C SER A 62 3.18 7.03 -10.10
N GLY A 63 2.40 5.97 -10.32
CA GLY A 63 1.83 5.14 -9.26
C GLY A 63 2.86 4.51 -8.33
N VAL A 64 4.02 4.12 -8.85
CA VAL A 64 5.11 3.52 -8.06
C VAL A 64 5.65 4.50 -7.01
N TRP A 65 5.72 5.80 -7.33
CA TRP A 65 6.23 6.81 -6.40
C TRP A 65 5.32 7.03 -5.20
N TYR A 66 3.99 6.96 -5.40
CA TYR A 66 3.03 7.00 -4.30
C TYR A 66 3.22 5.80 -3.37
N VAL A 67 3.34 4.59 -3.92
CA VAL A 67 3.55 3.37 -3.11
C VAL A 67 4.84 3.47 -2.30
N VAL A 68 5.98 3.74 -2.96
CA VAL A 68 7.29 3.80 -2.28
C VAL A 68 7.30 4.88 -1.20
N SER A 69 6.68 6.03 -1.46
CA SER A 69 6.61 7.13 -0.50
C SER A 69 5.75 6.78 0.71
N LEU A 70 4.56 6.20 0.51
CA LEU A 70 3.66 5.82 1.61
C LEU A 70 4.22 4.69 2.47
N LEU A 71 4.83 3.68 1.85
CA LEU A 71 5.53 2.61 2.57
C LEU A 71 6.74 3.15 3.33
N GLY A 72 7.52 4.02 2.68
CA GLY A 72 8.68 4.67 3.29
C GLY A 72 8.30 5.51 4.52
N ILE A 73 7.26 6.34 4.41
CA ILE A 73 6.76 7.14 5.54
C ILE A 73 6.30 6.20 6.67
N THR A 74 5.51 5.18 6.36
CA THR A 74 5.01 4.21 7.36
C THR A 74 6.16 3.52 8.09
N PHE A 75 7.14 3.01 7.34
CA PHE A 75 8.30 2.31 7.86
C PHE A 75 9.17 3.21 8.73
N TRP A 76 9.63 4.34 8.18
CA TRP A 76 10.58 5.21 8.86
C TRP A 76 9.98 5.91 10.08
N THR A 77 8.72 6.37 10.00
CA THR A 77 8.08 7.00 11.16
C THR A 77 7.76 5.99 12.26
N SER A 78 7.45 4.73 11.92
CA SER A 78 7.32 3.67 12.92
C SER A 78 8.64 3.40 13.66
N LEU A 79 9.76 3.31 12.93
CA LEU A 79 11.08 3.16 13.56
C LEU A 79 11.48 4.39 14.37
N ALA A 80 11.20 5.60 13.87
CA ALA A 80 11.46 6.83 14.59
C ALA A 80 10.68 6.89 15.91
N ASN A 81 9.40 6.48 15.93
CA ASN A 81 8.62 6.36 17.16
C ASN A 81 9.25 5.37 18.15
N ILE A 82 9.67 4.19 17.68
CA ILE A 82 10.34 3.19 18.53
C ILE A 82 11.61 3.74 19.16
N TRP A 83 12.37 4.53 18.41
CA TRP A 83 13.66 5.06 18.87
C TRP A 83 13.49 6.30 19.78
N LEU A 84 12.67 7.26 19.36
CA LEU A 84 12.51 8.56 20.05
C LEU A 84 11.53 8.48 21.23
N GLU A 85 10.50 7.64 21.14
CA GLU A 85 9.39 7.59 22.11
C GLU A 85 9.39 6.29 22.94
N ARG A 86 10.52 5.57 22.95
CA ARG A 86 10.66 4.23 23.57
C ARG A 86 10.07 4.12 24.98
N PRO A 87 10.37 5.02 25.94
CA PRO A 87 9.83 4.90 27.29
C PRO A 87 8.30 5.00 27.34
N LEU A 88 7.73 5.89 26.51
CA LEU A 88 6.28 6.02 26.37
C LEU A 88 5.68 4.74 25.78
N LEU A 89 6.23 4.25 24.67
CA LEU A 89 5.70 3.06 23.98
C LEU A 89 5.79 1.80 24.85
N GLU A 90 6.85 1.65 25.64
CA GLU A 90 6.99 0.53 26.58
C GLU A 90 5.97 0.64 27.72
N SER A 91 5.82 1.83 28.31
CA SER A 91 4.82 2.05 29.37
C SER A 91 3.38 1.81 28.90
N ARG A 92 3.11 2.00 27.59
CA ARG A 92 1.80 1.79 26.96
C ARG A 92 1.66 0.42 26.29
N GLY A 93 2.71 -0.40 26.28
CA GLY A 93 2.71 -1.70 25.60
C GLY A 93 2.41 -1.61 24.10
N SER A 94 2.90 -0.56 23.43
CA SER A 94 2.69 -0.29 22.00
C SER A 94 3.93 -0.48 21.12
N THR A 95 5.12 -0.67 21.71
CA THR A 95 6.40 -0.81 20.97
C THR A 95 6.35 -1.89 19.88
N ALA A 96 5.86 -3.08 20.22
CA ALA A 96 5.78 -4.19 19.26
C ALA A 96 4.82 -3.90 18.10
N TRP A 97 3.76 -3.13 18.34
CA TRP A 97 2.77 -2.78 17.32
C TRP A 97 3.32 -1.80 16.29
N TYR A 98 4.11 -0.81 16.72
CA TYR A 98 4.91 0.01 15.78
C TYR A 98 5.92 -0.85 15.01
N GLY A 99 6.54 -1.84 15.67
CA GLY A 99 7.47 -2.76 15.02
C GLY A 99 6.81 -3.59 13.91
N TRP A 100 5.64 -4.18 14.19
CA TRP A 100 4.87 -4.93 13.20
C TRP A 100 4.33 -4.04 12.07
N THR A 101 3.94 -2.80 12.39
CA THR A 101 3.55 -1.80 11.37
C THR A 101 4.70 -1.59 10.37
N ALA A 102 5.92 -1.37 10.86
CA ALA A 102 7.11 -1.21 10.02
C ALA A 102 7.40 -2.49 9.22
N ALA A 103 7.40 -3.65 9.87
CA ALA A 103 7.73 -4.93 9.24
C ALA A 103 6.75 -5.28 8.11
N LEU A 104 5.45 -5.06 8.30
CA LEU A 104 4.43 -5.33 7.28
C LEU A 104 4.47 -4.31 6.14
N ALA A 105 4.75 -3.03 6.43
CA ALA A 105 5.00 -2.04 5.39
C ALA A 105 6.20 -2.41 4.50
N LEU A 106 7.29 -2.89 5.09
CA LEU A 106 8.43 -3.41 4.32
C LEU A 106 8.08 -4.72 3.60
N GLY A 107 7.30 -5.59 4.26
CA GLY A 107 6.83 -6.86 3.74
C GLY A 107 6.02 -6.75 2.45
N HIS A 108 5.38 -5.60 2.19
CA HIS A 108 4.77 -5.28 0.91
C HIS A 108 5.73 -5.55 -0.28
N LEU A 109 7.01 -5.22 -0.11
CA LEU A 109 8.03 -5.37 -1.15
C LEU A 109 8.34 -6.84 -1.49
N ALA A 110 7.98 -7.79 -0.62
CA ALA A 110 8.14 -9.22 -0.90
C ALA A 110 7.27 -9.69 -2.08
N TYR A 111 6.24 -8.92 -2.46
CA TYR A 111 5.38 -9.21 -3.61
C TYR A 111 5.94 -8.69 -4.95
N VAL A 112 7.04 -7.92 -4.94
CA VAL A 112 7.65 -7.35 -6.16
C VAL A 112 7.95 -8.43 -7.22
N PRO A 113 8.55 -9.60 -6.90
CA PRO A 113 8.80 -10.64 -7.89
C PRO A 113 7.51 -11.18 -8.53
N ALA A 114 6.39 -11.17 -7.82
CA ALA A 114 5.10 -11.61 -8.35
C ALA A 114 4.38 -10.50 -9.14
N VAL A 115 4.73 -9.24 -8.93
CA VAL A 115 4.10 -8.07 -9.56
C VAL A 115 4.86 -7.60 -10.80
N ALA A 116 6.19 -7.46 -10.71
CA ALA A 116 7.01 -6.75 -11.68
C ALA A 116 6.88 -7.31 -13.10
N TRP A 117 7.01 -8.63 -13.27
CA TRP A 117 6.93 -9.24 -14.61
C TRP A 117 5.53 -9.13 -15.23
N LYS A 118 4.46 -9.08 -14.42
CA LYS A 118 3.09 -8.92 -14.92
C LYS A 118 2.86 -7.51 -15.43
N LEU A 119 3.36 -6.50 -14.70
CA LEU A 119 3.36 -5.11 -15.15
C LEU A 119 4.19 -4.95 -16.41
N GLN A 120 5.37 -5.57 -16.48
CA GLN A 120 6.20 -5.56 -17.68
C GLN A 120 5.48 -6.21 -18.87
N ALA A 121 4.85 -7.37 -18.68
CA ALA A 121 4.08 -8.01 -19.74
C ALA A 121 2.90 -7.16 -20.23
N LEU A 122 2.26 -6.39 -19.34
CA LEU A 122 1.22 -5.43 -19.72
C LEU A 122 1.82 -4.22 -20.47
N TRP A 123 2.91 -3.63 -19.98
CA TRP A 123 3.57 -2.47 -20.60
C TRP A 123 4.08 -2.77 -22.00
N GLU A 124 4.66 -3.95 -22.20
CA GLU A 124 5.26 -4.39 -23.47
C GLU A 124 4.24 -5.04 -24.40
N ASP A 125 2.96 -5.09 -24.02
CA ASP A 125 1.90 -5.78 -24.77
C ASP A 125 2.27 -7.23 -25.11
N ASN A 126 2.88 -7.92 -24.15
CA ASN A 126 3.49 -9.25 -24.32
C ASN A 126 2.83 -10.32 -23.42
N ALA A 127 1.58 -10.09 -23.00
CA ALA A 127 0.82 -11.07 -22.21
C ALA A 127 0.69 -12.44 -22.92
N ALA A 128 0.71 -12.45 -24.25
CA ALA A 128 0.60 -13.65 -25.08
C ALA A 128 1.73 -14.65 -24.81
N ALA A 129 2.95 -14.19 -24.51
CA ALA A 129 4.08 -15.06 -24.15
C ALA A 129 3.82 -15.87 -22.87
N ALA A 130 2.91 -15.40 -22.01
CA ALA A 130 2.47 -16.10 -20.80
C ALA A 130 1.13 -16.84 -20.98
N GLY A 131 0.72 -17.09 -22.23
CA GLY A 131 -0.48 -17.85 -22.58
C GLY A 131 -1.80 -17.15 -22.21
N THR A 132 -1.84 -15.83 -22.25
CA THR A 132 -3.04 -15.04 -21.94
C THR A 132 -3.06 -13.72 -22.71
N ASP A 133 -4.13 -12.95 -22.63
CA ASP A 133 -4.21 -11.59 -23.19
C ASP A 133 -4.02 -10.55 -22.06
N ASN A 134 -4.01 -9.25 -22.39
CA ASN A 134 -3.77 -8.19 -21.40
C ASN A 134 -4.82 -8.18 -20.28
N VAL A 135 -6.09 -8.40 -20.60
CA VAL A 135 -7.16 -8.49 -19.58
C VAL A 135 -6.93 -9.69 -18.66
N GLY A 136 -6.52 -10.83 -19.20
CA GLY A 136 -6.18 -12.02 -18.40
C GLY A 136 -4.93 -11.81 -17.54
N MET A 137 -3.90 -11.16 -18.08
CA MET A 137 -2.71 -10.78 -17.32
C MET A 137 -3.05 -9.80 -16.19
N LEU A 138 -3.90 -8.81 -16.45
CA LEU A 138 -4.40 -7.89 -15.43
C LEU A 138 -5.15 -8.63 -14.33
N GLY A 139 -5.99 -9.62 -14.68
CA GLY A 139 -6.63 -10.49 -13.69
C GLY A 139 -5.62 -11.22 -12.79
N ARG A 140 -4.54 -11.76 -13.36
CA ARG A 140 -3.45 -12.38 -12.59
C ARG A 140 -2.74 -11.37 -11.69
N TRP A 141 -2.58 -10.13 -12.13
CA TRP A 141 -2.01 -9.05 -11.33
C TRP A 141 -2.93 -8.66 -10.18
N LEU A 142 -4.23 -8.50 -10.43
CA LEU A 142 -5.25 -8.17 -9.43
C LEU A 142 -5.29 -9.20 -8.29
N THR A 143 -5.17 -10.49 -8.60
CA THR A 143 -5.07 -11.53 -7.55
C THR A 143 -3.89 -11.30 -6.61
N VAL A 144 -2.72 -10.94 -7.15
CA VAL A 144 -1.53 -10.64 -6.35
C VAL A 144 -1.71 -9.33 -5.57
N ASN A 145 -2.29 -8.30 -6.21
CA ASN A 145 -2.59 -7.02 -5.60
C ASN A 145 -3.53 -7.16 -4.39
N MET A 146 -4.65 -7.88 -4.55
CA MET A 146 -5.60 -8.19 -3.48
C MET A 146 -4.93 -8.97 -2.35
N THR A 147 -4.14 -9.99 -2.67
CA THR A 147 -3.43 -10.79 -1.65
C THR A 147 -2.49 -9.90 -0.83
N ARG A 148 -1.65 -9.10 -1.50
CA ARG A 148 -0.74 -8.14 -0.86
C ARG A 148 -1.51 -7.12 -0.02
N MET A 149 -2.58 -6.55 -0.56
CA MET A 149 -3.42 -5.59 0.16
C MET A 149 -3.96 -6.17 1.47
N LEU A 150 -4.47 -7.40 1.44
CA LEU A 150 -5.05 -8.04 2.62
C LEU A 150 -4.00 -8.52 3.63
N THR A 151 -2.81 -8.91 3.19
CA THR A 151 -1.78 -9.46 4.08
C THR A 151 -0.85 -8.39 4.65
N THR A 152 -0.37 -7.46 3.83
CA THR A 152 0.63 -6.46 4.23
C THR A 152 0.01 -5.10 4.48
N ASP A 153 -0.77 -4.56 3.55
CA ASP A 153 -1.27 -3.18 3.68
C ASP A 153 -2.32 -3.09 4.81
N LEU A 154 -3.29 -4.00 4.82
CA LEU A 154 -4.29 -4.10 5.88
C LEU A 154 -3.67 -4.51 7.22
N GLY A 155 -2.70 -5.43 7.19
CA GLY A 155 -1.99 -5.88 8.39
C GLY A 155 -1.20 -4.73 9.06
N ALA A 156 -0.45 -3.96 8.26
CA ALA A 156 0.28 -2.78 8.74
C ALA A 156 -0.69 -1.74 9.32
N TRP A 157 -1.81 -1.48 8.63
CA TRP A 157 -2.83 -0.55 9.09
C TRP A 157 -3.45 -0.98 10.44
N LEU A 158 -3.86 -2.24 10.57
CA LEU A 158 -4.39 -2.77 11.83
C LEU A 158 -3.38 -2.64 12.98
N CYS A 159 -2.10 -2.96 12.73
CA CYS A 159 -1.04 -2.78 13.71
C CYS A 159 -0.88 -1.30 14.11
N ALA A 160 -0.96 -0.38 13.15
CA ALA A 160 -0.84 1.06 13.39
C ALA A 160 -2.01 1.59 14.22
N VAL A 161 -3.25 1.13 13.94
CA VAL A 161 -4.43 1.45 14.75
C VAL A 161 -4.20 1.03 16.20
N VAL A 162 -3.81 -0.23 16.44
CA VAL A 162 -3.56 -0.72 17.81
C VAL A 162 -2.42 0.06 18.49
N ALA A 163 -1.34 0.33 17.76
CA ALA A 163 -0.20 1.09 18.27
C ALA A 163 -0.62 2.46 18.78
N ILE A 164 -1.38 3.22 17.98
CA ILE A 164 -1.80 4.57 18.31
C ILE A 164 -2.87 4.56 19.39
N SER A 165 -3.89 3.68 19.30
CA SER A 165 -4.92 3.57 20.32
C SER A 165 -4.32 3.29 21.69
N ARG A 166 -3.28 2.45 21.78
CA ARG A 166 -2.58 2.19 23.05
C ARG A 166 -1.73 3.37 23.51
N THR A 167 -1.04 4.03 22.58
CA THR A 167 -0.10 5.11 22.91
C THR A 167 -0.80 6.39 23.34
N LEU A 168 -1.91 6.72 22.69
CA LEU A 168 -2.68 7.96 22.92
C LEU A 168 -3.92 7.76 23.81
N ALA A 169 -4.20 6.54 24.28
CA ALA A 169 -5.22 6.32 25.30
C ALA A 169 -4.86 7.12 26.57
N VAL A 170 -5.77 8.01 26.96
CA VAL A 170 -5.68 8.80 28.19
C VAL A 170 -6.11 7.95 29.37
#